data_AF-A0A5J4JK70-F1
#
_entry.id   AF-A0A5J4JK70-F1
#
_cell.length_a   1.000
_cell.length_b   1.000
_cell.length_c   1.000
_cell.angle_alpha   90.00
_cell.angle_beta   90.00
_cell.angle_gamma   90.00
#
_symmetry.space_group_name_H-M   'P 1'
#
loop_
_entity.id
_entity.type
_entity.pdbx_description
1 polymer ?
#
loop_
_entity_poly.entity_id
_entity_poly.type
_entity_poly.pdbx_seq_one_letter_code
_entity_poly.pdbx_strand_id
1 'polypeptide(L)'
;MDRALSYIKPYRKQIAVALFFMLVELSVELLQPLFISKIIDHGIVARNMGAVIKWGAVMIALALLAFLSGISNSFFSSYVSQYYAVTCACYCMKKSSHFLTRICTSFGHLRS
;
A
#
# COMPACT_ATOMS: atom_id res chain seq x y z
N MET A 1 -17.65 5.02 16.13
CA MET A 1 -16.26 4.95 15.60
C MET A 1 -16.11 5.89 14.39
N ASP A 2 -16.79 7.04 14.42
CA ASP A 2 -17.11 7.83 13.22
C ASP A 2 -16.13 8.99 12.96
N ARG A 3 -15.28 9.30 13.95
CA ARG A 3 -14.32 10.41 13.85
C ARG A 3 -13.07 10.04 13.05
N ALA A 4 -12.69 8.76 13.01
CA ALA A 4 -11.54 8.28 12.23
C ALA A 4 -11.78 8.41 10.72
N LEU A 5 -12.99 8.09 10.25
CA LEU A 5 -13.35 8.17 8.83
C LEU A 5 -13.39 9.61 8.29
N SER A 6 -13.63 10.60 9.17
CA SER A 6 -13.66 12.00 8.76
C SER A 6 -12.26 12.59 8.48
N TYR A 7 -11.20 12.00 9.04
CA TYR A 7 -9.80 12.39 8.77
C TYR A 7 -9.24 11.79 7.47
N ILE A 8 -9.94 10.84 6.86
CA ILE A 8 -9.54 10.20 5.59
C ILE A 8 -9.97 11.04 4.36
N LYS A 9 -10.91 11.99 4.53
CA LYS A 9 -11.46 12.82 3.44
C LYS A 9 -10.41 13.51 2.53
N PRO A 10 -9.31 14.10 3.04
CA PRO A 10 -8.29 14.69 2.17
C PRO A 10 -7.38 13.66 1.47
N TYR A 11 -7.28 12.42 1.98
CA TYR A 11 -6.40 11.37 1.47
C TYR A 11 -7.05 10.37 0.50
N ARG A 12 -8.34 10.57 0.17
CA ARG A 12 -9.10 9.66 -0.70
C ARG A 12 -8.47 9.46 -2.07
N LYS A 13 -7.80 10.48 -2.64
CA LYS A 13 -7.15 10.37 -3.96
C LYS A 13 -5.94 9.45 -3.91
N GLN A 14 -5.07 9.60 -2.91
CA GLN A 14 -3.90 8.73 -2.73
C GLN A 14 -4.33 7.30 -2.42
N ILE A 15 -5.32 7.12 -1.54
CA ILE A 15 -5.85 5.79 -1.18
C ILE A 15 -6.50 5.13 -2.39
N ALA A 16 -7.28 5.86 -3.20
CA ALA A 16 -7.89 5.29 -4.40
C ALA A 16 -6.86 4.83 -5.43
N VAL A 17 -5.78 5.60 -5.63
CA VAL A 17 -4.68 5.22 -6.54
C VAL A 17 -3.92 4.00 -6.01
N ALA A 18 -3.63 3.95 -4.71
CA ALA A 18 -2.99 2.80 -4.08
C ALA A 18 -3.87 1.53 -4.18
N LEU A 19 -5.16 1.66 -3.90
CA LEU A 19 -6.13 0.57 -4.01
C LEU A 19 -6.24 0.06 -5.45
N PHE A 20 -6.23 0.97 -6.43
CA PHE A 20 -6.22 0.60 -7.85
C PHE A 20 -4.94 -0.17 -8.23
N PHE A 21 -3.77 0.32 -7.83
CA PHE A 21 -2.50 -0.39 -8.05
C PHE A 21 -2.49 -1.77 -7.40
N MET A 22 -3.03 -1.90 -6.18
CA MET A 22 -3.15 -3.17 -5.46
C MET A 22 -4.07 -4.16 -6.19
N LEU A 23 -5.19 -3.71 -6.76
CA LEU A 23 -6.08 -4.57 -7.56
C LEU A 23 -5.41 -5.05 -8.85
N VAL A 24 -4.65 -4.18 -9.50
CA VAL A 24 -3.89 -4.53 -10.71
C VAL A 24 -2.78 -5.52 -10.38
N GLU A 25 -2.01 -5.29 -9.32
CA GLU A 25 -0.98 -6.19 -8.82
C GLU A 25 -1.57 -7.59 -8.53
N LEU A 26 -2.67 -7.65 -7.77
CA LEU A 26 -3.35 -8.90 -7.44
C LEU A 26 -3.85 -9.65 -8.69
N SER A 27 -4.36 -8.92 -9.68
CA SER A 27 -4.82 -9.51 -10.95
C SER A 27 -3.66 -10.14 -11.74
N VAL A 28 -2.49 -9.50 -11.74
CA VAL A 28 -1.29 -10.02 -12.42
C VAL A 28 -0.71 -11.22 -11.68
N GLU A 29 -0.73 -11.20 -10.35
CA GLU A 29 -0.32 -12.33 -9.51
C GLU A 29 -1.22 -13.54 -9.73
N LEU A 30 -2.53 -13.34 -9.94
CA LEU A 30 -3.48 -14.40 -10.29
C LEU A 30 -3.32 -14.92 -11.73
N LEU A 31 -2.87 -14.08 -12.66
CA LEU A 31 -2.66 -14.50 -14.05
C LEU A 31 -1.49 -15.49 -14.17
N GLN A 32 -0.42 -15.35 -13.39
CA GLN A 32 0.71 -16.29 -13.38
C GLN A 32 0.30 -17.77 -13.20
N PRO A 33 -0.47 -18.17 -12.16
CA PRO A 33 -0.95 -19.54 -11.99
C PRO A 33 -2.02 -19.95 -13.03
N LEU A 34 -2.74 -19.00 -13.62
CA LEU A 34 -3.66 -19.29 -14.71
C LEU A 34 -2.89 -19.69 -15.98
N PHE A 35 -1.79 -18.99 -16.25
CA PHE A 35 -0.91 -19.31 -17.36
C PHE A 35 -0.10 -20.60 -17.13
N ILE A 36 0.33 -20.92 -15.90
CA ILE A 36 1.01 -22.21 -15.65
C ILE A 36 0.07 -23.39 -15.95
N SER A 37 -1.20 -23.31 -15.58
CA SER A 37 -2.20 -24.34 -15.94
C SER A 37 -2.32 -24.49 -17.46
N LYS A 38 -2.43 -23.37 -18.18
CA LYS A 38 -2.49 -23.37 -19.65
C LYS A 38 -1.24 -23.94 -20.32
N ILE A 39 -0.05 -23.68 -19.77
CA ILE A 39 1.22 -24.22 -20.28
C ILE A 39 1.28 -25.74 -20.06
N ILE A 40 0.80 -26.22 -18.92
CA ILE A 40 0.74 -27.66 -18.64
C ILE A 40 -0.22 -28.33 -19.65
N ASP A 41 -1.44 -27.80 -19.79
CA ASP A 41 -2.48 -28.37 -20.66
C ASP A 41 -2.14 -28.31 -22.16
N HIS A 42 -1.56 -27.21 -22.66
CA HIS A 42 -1.30 -27.05 -24.10
C HIS A 42 0.16 -27.25 -24.51
N GLY A 43 1.10 -27.26 -23.57
CA GLY A 43 2.52 -27.43 -23.84
C GLY A 43 2.98 -28.86 -23.59
N ILE A 44 2.80 -29.33 -22.35
CA ILE A 44 3.29 -30.64 -21.91
C ILE A 44 2.44 -31.77 -22.50
N VAL A 45 1.10 -31.66 -22.43
CA VAL A 45 0.20 -32.69 -23.00
C VAL A 45 0.32 -32.77 -24.52
N ALA A 46 0.55 -31.64 -25.21
CA ALA A 46 0.74 -31.60 -26.66
C ALA A 46 2.19 -31.91 -27.11
N ARG A 47 3.13 -32.23 -26.19
CA ARG A 47 4.57 -32.47 -26.43
C ARG A 47 5.30 -31.39 -27.24
N ASN A 48 4.76 -30.19 -27.33
CA ASN A 48 5.29 -29.12 -28.16
C ASN A 48 6.17 -28.15 -27.34
N MET A 49 7.44 -28.53 -27.17
CA MET A 49 8.45 -27.75 -26.41
C MET A 49 8.60 -26.30 -26.91
N GLY A 50 8.43 -26.06 -28.20
CA GLY A 50 8.53 -24.71 -28.78
C GLY A 50 7.43 -23.74 -28.33
N ALA A 51 6.24 -24.24 -28.02
CA ALA A 51 5.16 -23.41 -27.46
C ALA A 51 5.45 -23.07 -25.99
N VAL A 52 5.94 -24.03 -25.21
CA VAL A 52 6.31 -23.84 -23.79
C VAL A 52 7.34 -22.73 -23.63
N ILE A 53 8.38 -22.71 -24.46
CA ILE A 53 9.45 -21.69 -24.38
C ILE A 53 8.92 -20.29 -24.73
N LYS A 54 8.07 -20.15 -25.75
CA LYS A 54 7.47 -18.86 -26.11
C LYS A 54 6.56 -18.32 -25.01
N TRP A 55 5.67 -19.15 -24.47
CA TRP A 55 4.77 -18.77 -23.39
C TRP A 55 5.52 -18.53 -22.07
N GLY A 56 6.57 -19.30 -21.78
CA GLY A 56 7.46 -19.09 -20.65
C GLY A 56 8.22 -17.77 -20.71
N ALA A 57 8.71 -17.38 -21.90
CA ALA A 57 9.36 -16.07 -22.09
C ALA A 57 8.39 -14.91 -21.84
N VAL A 58 7.14 -15.02 -22.31
CA VAL A 58 6.07 -14.03 -22.05
C VAL A 58 5.75 -13.94 -20.55
N MET A 59 5.75 -15.07 -19.83
CA MET A 59 5.57 -15.11 -18.38
C MET A 59 6.68 -14.40 -17.61
N ILE A 60 7.94 -14.55 -18.01
CA ILE A 60 9.06 -13.86 -17.39
C ILE A 60 8.94 -12.35 -17.58
N ALA A 61 8.58 -11.90 -18.79
CA ALA A 61 8.34 -10.48 -19.07
C ALA A 61 7.20 -9.91 -18.20
N LEU A 62 6.09 -10.65 -18.08
CA LEU A 62 4.97 -10.27 -17.21
C LEU A 62 5.35 -10.26 -15.73
N ALA A 63 6.18 -11.21 -15.27
CA ALA A 63 6.68 -11.25 -13.90
C ALA A 63 7.52 -10.03 -13.55
N LEU A 64 8.38 -9.58 -14.47
CA LEU A 64 9.16 -8.34 -14.28
C LEU A 64 8.26 -7.11 -14.18
N LEU A 65 7.22 -7.02 -15.02
CA LEU A 65 6.24 -5.93 -14.94
C LEU A 65 5.44 -5.97 -13.63
N ALA A 66 5.03 -7.17 -13.18
CA ALA A 66 4.36 -7.38 -11.91
C ALA A 66 5.23 -6.92 -10.73
N PHE A 67 6.50 -7.29 -10.76
CA PHE A 67 7.47 -6.93 -9.72
C PHE A 67 7.67 -5.41 -9.62
N LEU A 68 7.77 -4.72 -10.76
CA LEU A 68 7.85 -3.24 -10.80
C LEU A 68 6.56 -2.58 -10.26
N SER A 69 5.40 -3.15 -10.57
CA SER A 69 4.11 -2.70 -10.03
C SER A 69 4.04 -2.87 -8.51
N GLY A 70 4.45 -4.02 -7.98
CA GLY A 70 4.43 -4.31 -6.54
C GLY A 70 5.43 -3.46 -5.73
N ILE A 71 6.60 -3.20 -6.30
CA ILE A 71 7.56 -2.23 -5.72
C ILE A 71 6.90 -0.85 -5.59
N SER A 72 6.23 -0.37 -6.65
CA SER A 72 5.55 0.93 -6.66
C SER A 72 4.44 1.01 -5.59
N ASN A 73 3.69 -0.08 -5.41
CA ASN A 73 2.65 -0.20 -4.38
C ASN A 73 3.24 -0.15 -2.94
N SER A 74 4.35 -0.86 -2.71
CA SER A 74 5.05 -0.86 -1.41
C SER A 74 5.62 0.50 -1.04
N PHE A 75 6.17 1.25 -2.01
CA PHE A 75 6.61 2.61 -1.78
C PHE A 75 5.45 3.50 -1.35
N PHE A 76 4.33 3.48 -2.07
CA PHE A 76 3.19 4.34 -1.77
C PHE A 76 2.61 4.07 -0.37
N SER A 77 2.49 2.79 0.02
CA SER A 77 2.08 2.39 1.37
C SER A 77 3.04 2.92 2.46
N SER A 78 4.35 2.82 2.20
CA SER A 78 5.40 3.27 3.13
C SER A 78 5.47 4.80 3.26
N TYR A 79 5.26 5.54 2.17
CA TYR A 79 5.22 7.01 2.20
C TYR A 79 4.01 7.53 2.97
N VAL A 80 2.84 6.92 2.75
CA VAL A 80 1.60 7.29 3.43
C VAL A 80 1.70 6.99 4.93
N SER A 81 2.18 5.80 5.32
CA SER A 81 2.29 5.41 6.73
C SER A 81 3.24 6.31 7.53
N GLN A 82 4.38 6.67 6.96
CA GLN A 82 5.36 7.55 7.60
C GLN A 82 4.81 8.97 7.81
N TYR A 83 4.14 9.53 6.80
CA TYR A 83 3.55 10.86 6.92
C TYR A 83 2.50 10.94 8.05
N TYR A 84 1.63 9.92 8.15
CA TYR A 84 0.66 9.85 9.23
C TYR A 84 1.30 9.68 10.60
N ALA A 85 2.33 8.82 10.72
CA ALA A 85 3.02 8.59 11.99
C ALA A 85 3.67 9.87 12.53
N VAL A 86 4.38 10.62 11.68
CA VAL A 86 5.01 11.90 12.06
C VAL A 86 3.96 12.93 12.46
N THR A 87 2.83 13.00 11.73
CA THR A 87 1.74 13.94 12.04
C THR A 87 1.12 13.66 13.41
N CYS A 88 0.83 12.40 13.73
CA CYS A 88 0.28 12.01 15.02
C CYS A 88 1.26 12.29 16.17
N ALA A 89 2.54 11.99 15.98
CA ALA A 89 3.57 12.27 16.98
C ALA A 89 3.66 13.77 17.31
N CYS A 90 3.73 14.62 16.28
CA CYS A 90 3.76 16.07 16.45
C CYS A 90 2.48 16.60 17.13
N TYR A 91 1.31 16.06 16.77
CA TYR A 91 0.04 16.43 17.37
C TYR A 91 0.00 16.10 18.88
N CYS A 92 0.49 14.92 19.27
CA CYS A 92 0.62 14.51 20.67
C CYS A 92 1.55 15.44 21.46
N MET A 93 2.72 15.79 20.88
CA MET A 93 3.65 16.71 21.52
C MET A 93 3.01 18.08 21.77
N LYS A 94 2.34 18.64 20.76
CA LYS A 94 1.71 19.97 20.86
C LYS A 94 0.56 19.98 21.88
N LYS A 95 -0.16 18.86 21.98
CA LYS A 95 -1.20 18.66 23.02
C LYS A 95 -0.60 18.67 24.42
N SER A 96 0.53 17.99 24.63
CA SER A 96 1.23 17.95 25.92
C SER A 96 1.72 19.34 26.35
N SER A 97 2.31 20.11 25.42
CA SER A 97 2.76 21.50 25.70
C SER A 97 1.59 22.42 26.03
N HIS A 98 0.50 22.38 25.26
CA HIS A 98 -0.69 23.19 25.53
C HIS A 98 -1.36 22.81 26.88
N PHE A 99 -1.28 21.54 27.29
CA PHE A 99 -1.77 21.09 28.60
C PHE A 99 -0.92 21.64 29.74
N LEU A 100 0.41 21.61 29.59
CA LEU A 100 1.38 22.19 30.53
C LEU A 100 1.18 23.70 30.73
N THR A 101 0.97 24.48 29.66
CA THR A 101 0.71 25.93 29.79
C THR A 101 -0.59 26.23 30.53
N ARG A 102 -1.61 25.37 30.38
CA ARG A 102 -2.89 25.48 31.09
C ARG A 102 -2.78 25.14 32.57
N ILE A 103 -1.95 24.17 32.92
CA ILE A 103 -1.65 23.85 34.32
C ILE A 103 -0.87 24.98 34.98
N CYS A 104 0.14 25.53 34.31
CA CYS A 104 0.99 26.59 34.87
C CYS A 104 0.21 27.89 35.15
N THR A 105 -0.71 28.25 34.26
CA THR A 105 -1.61 29.41 34.45
C THR A 105 -2.68 29.17 35.52
N SER A 106 -3.20 27.94 35.64
CA SER A 106 -4.16 27.60 36.69
C SER A 106 -3.54 27.55 38.09
N PHE A 107 -2.24 27.23 38.21
CA PHE A 107 -1.54 27.20 39.49
C PHE A 107 -1.03 28.58 39.94
N GLY A 108 -0.80 29.51 39.02
CA GLY A 108 -0.43 30.90 39.33
C GLY A 108 -1.54 31.70 40.04
N HIS A 109 -2.81 31.30 39.91
CA HIS A 109 -3.95 31.98 40.54
C HIS A 109 -4.27 31.47 41.96
N LEU A 110 -3.75 30.30 42.37
CA LEU A 110 -3.92 29.72 43.72
C LEU A 110 -2.76 30.03 44.68
N ARG A 111 -1.80 30.85 44.24
CA ARG A 111 -0.67 31.35 45.04
C ARG A 111 -0.73 32.88 45.15
N SER A 112 -1.91 33.39 45.53
CA SER A 112 -2.19 34.76 45.97
C SER A 112 -3.25 34.71 47.04
#